data_AF-A0A7G1Q9C7-F1
#
_entry.id   AF-A0A7G1Q9C7-F1
#
_cell.length_a   1.000
_cell.length_b   1.000
_cell.length_c   1.000
_cell.angle_alpha   90.00
_cell.angle_beta   90.00
_cell.angle_gamma   90.00
#
_symmetry.space_group_name_H-M   'P 1'
#
loop_
_entity.id
_entity.type
_entity.pdbx_description
1 polymer ?
#
loop_
_entity_poly.entity_id
_entity_poly.type
_entity_poly.pdbx_seq_one_letter_code
_entity_poly.pdbx_strand_id
1 'polypeptide(L)'
;MANQFKIYVVNDTSSIKDFYLFLAAPDELAGDSEVYANSNTFIKIKGNSRDQTNSFTIPIQFVFEVGASNRAVALNTRIDSSTPRDIQYGEQWQATYFPPNQGPNLIKSGSTNNPKSVAIRTIPYDKDTDEGDGWFGSQSFGIKTSSGFAGMTWSPDPGETRTLVPKLEFYIATGTFGENVLADWTSVSSDPAIITEDDFSAGNTGEATVVRTKSGGWDVYTGKLRSSALAAKSNQLSHLYQSHLAICRAHEELIKTAGISSDHNLLGEECVECVLESATVDIDDPGNSTLMGNGDNKITGTMTVSKVLGSIGVGALVLVGGSRFSISNILGKTRFAFTYSGPKSITAISALLVAAKYVSICPSKK
;
A
#
# COMPACT_ATOMS: atom_id res chain seq x y z
N MET A 1 5.03 -23.83 5.28
CA MET A 1 5.76 -22.68 4.71
C MET A 1 5.99 -22.98 3.23
N ALA A 2 5.96 -21.97 2.36
CA ALA A 2 6.28 -22.18 0.95
C ALA A 2 7.75 -22.58 0.83
N ASN A 3 8.08 -23.62 0.04
CA ASN A 3 9.49 -24.03 -0.15
C ASN A 3 10.26 -23.06 -1.07
N GLN A 4 9.55 -22.10 -1.67
CA GLN A 4 10.07 -21.12 -2.60
C GLN A 4 9.28 -19.81 -2.46
N PHE A 5 9.97 -18.69 -2.52
CA PHE A 5 9.39 -17.37 -2.67
C PHE A 5 9.54 -16.86 -4.10
N LYS A 6 8.62 -16.01 -4.53
CA LYS A 6 8.66 -15.41 -5.86
C LYS A 6 8.48 -13.91 -5.80
N ILE A 7 9.45 -13.18 -6.36
CA ILE A 7 9.41 -11.72 -6.42
C ILE A 7 9.20 -11.33 -7.88
N TYR A 8 8.03 -10.80 -8.21
CA TYR A 8 7.76 -10.19 -9.51
C TYR A 8 8.37 -8.79 -9.57
N VAL A 9 8.89 -8.41 -10.72
CA VAL A 9 9.54 -7.11 -10.94
C VAL A 9 8.90 -6.42 -12.13
N VAL A 10 8.47 -5.18 -11.92
CA VAL A 10 7.89 -4.33 -12.97
C VAL A 10 8.72 -3.07 -13.11
N ASN A 11 9.14 -2.77 -14.34
CA ASN A 11 9.79 -1.52 -14.66
C ASN A 11 8.79 -0.57 -15.32
N ASP A 12 8.28 0.40 -14.54
CA ASP A 12 7.38 1.44 -15.03
C ASP A 12 8.12 2.68 -15.57
N THR A 13 9.46 2.69 -15.50
CA THR A 13 10.25 3.77 -16.10
C THR A 13 10.24 3.66 -17.63
N SER A 14 10.66 4.72 -18.32
CA SER A 14 10.76 4.71 -19.80
C SER A 14 11.98 3.96 -20.33
N SER A 15 13.01 3.77 -19.50
CA SER A 15 14.30 3.18 -19.89
C SER A 15 14.42 1.72 -19.48
N ILE A 16 15.26 0.96 -20.20
CA ILE A 16 15.71 -0.36 -19.77
C ILE A 16 16.55 -0.25 -18.49
N LYS A 17 16.36 -1.18 -17.55
CA LYS A 17 17.09 -1.21 -16.27
C LYS A 17 17.47 -2.64 -15.92
N ASP A 18 18.62 -2.77 -15.25
CA ASP A 18 19.08 -4.00 -14.62
C ASP A 18 18.61 -4.01 -13.17
N PHE A 19 17.89 -5.06 -12.81
CA PHE A 19 17.38 -5.30 -11.47
C PHE A 19 18.17 -6.43 -10.85
N TYR A 20 18.80 -6.16 -9.71
CA TYR A 20 19.62 -7.12 -8.99
C TYR A 20 18.91 -7.52 -7.70
N LEU A 21 18.99 -8.80 -7.36
CA LEU A 21 18.46 -9.35 -6.12
C LEU A 21 19.58 -9.56 -5.12
N PHE A 22 19.51 -8.92 -3.96
CA PHE A 22 20.41 -9.14 -2.83
C PHE A 22 19.65 -9.66 -1.62
N LEU A 23 20.32 -10.44 -0.77
CA LEU A 23 19.82 -10.88 0.53
C LEU A 23 20.39 -9.95 1.60
N ALA A 24 19.55 -9.26 2.35
CA ALA A 24 19.99 -8.34 3.41
C ALA A 24 20.92 -9.03 4.40
N ALA A 25 21.91 -8.29 4.89
CA ALA A 25 22.82 -8.78 5.92
C ALA A 25 22.04 -9.07 7.23
N PRO A 26 22.37 -10.18 7.93
CA PRO A 26 21.99 -10.37 9.32
C PRO A 26 22.46 -9.19 10.18
N ASP A 27 21.76 -8.93 11.28
CA ASP A 27 22.08 -7.81 12.18
C ASP A 27 23.52 -7.91 12.72
N GLU A 28 24.06 -9.14 12.86
CA GLU A 28 25.44 -9.36 13.31
C GLU A 28 26.51 -8.94 12.28
N LEU A 29 26.14 -8.81 11.00
CA LEU A 29 27.02 -8.36 9.92
C LEU A 29 26.66 -6.96 9.41
N ALA A 30 25.57 -6.38 9.91
CA ALA A 30 25.11 -5.06 9.49
C ALA A 30 26.10 -3.99 9.95
N GLY A 31 26.71 -3.29 8.98
CA GLY A 31 27.68 -2.21 9.26
C GLY A 31 29.13 -2.65 9.37
N ASP A 32 29.44 -3.94 9.21
CA ASP A 32 30.81 -4.43 9.04
C ASP A 32 31.32 -4.04 7.64
N SER A 33 32.33 -3.18 7.57
CA SER A 33 32.91 -2.69 6.31
C SER A 33 33.69 -3.76 5.54
N GLU A 34 34.00 -4.89 6.18
CA GLU A 34 34.72 -6.01 5.55
C GLU A 34 33.77 -7.08 4.99
N VAL A 35 32.47 -6.88 5.15
CA VAL A 35 31.42 -7.73 4.58
C VAL A 35 30.87 -7.05 3.33
N TYR A 36 30.84 -7.78 2.23
CA TYR A 36 30.36 -7.29 0.96
C TYR A 36 29.11 -8.06 0.50
N ALA A 37 28.21 -7.36 -0.18
CA ALA A 37 27.07 -7.97 -0.83
C ALA A 37 27.54 -8.76 -2.06
N ASN A 38 27.15 -10.03 -2.12
CA ASN A 38 27.50 -10.94 -3.20
C ASN A 38 26.22 -11.43 -3.87
N SER A 39 25.96 -10.90 -5.07
CA SER A 39 24.91 -11.42 -5.93
C SER A 39 25.31 -11.33 -7.39
N ASN A 40 25.08 -12.43 -8.10
CA ASN A 40 25.13 -12.49 -9.56
C ASN A 40 23.72 -12.65 -10.18
N THR A 41 22.66 -12.55 -9.36
CA THR A 41 21.28 -12.74 -9.79
C THR A 41 20.69 -11.41 -10.25
N PHE A 42 20.55 -11.22 -11.56
CA PHE A 42 19.92 -10.03 -12.13
C PHE A 42 19.03 -10.32 -13.33
N ILE A 43 18.14 -9.39 -13.64
CA ILE A 43 17.30 -9.42 -14.84
C ILE A 43 17.24 -8.03 -15.47
N LYS A 44 17.43 -7.97 -16.79
CA LYS A 44 17.33 -6.75 -17.59
C LYS A 44 15.91 -6.58 -18.11
N ILE A 45 15.21 -5.54 -17.65
CA ILE A 45 13.79 -5.33 -17.99
C ILE A 45 13.61 -4.02 -18.75
N LYS A 46 12.95 -4.09 -19.91
CA LYS A 46 12.61 -2.92 -20.74
C LYS A 46 11.72 -1.93 -19.97
N GLY A 47 11.76 -0.65 -20.36
CA GLY A 47 10.85 0.34 -19.81
C GLY A 47 9.39 0.05 -20.17
N ASN A 48 8.47 0.51 -19.33
CA ASN A 48 7.02 0.30 -19.46
C ASN A 48 6.61 -1.17 -19.61
N SER A 49 7.28 -2.09 -18.90
CA SER A 49 7.10 -3.54 -19.06
C SER A 49 5.89 -4.11 -18.31
N ARG A 50 4.80 -3.35 -18.15
CA ARG A 50 3.65 -3.74 -17.32
C ARG A 50 2.97 -5.03 -17.78
N ASP A 51 3.09 -5.36 -19.06
CA ASP A 51 2.50 -6.55 -19.66
C ASP A 51 3.42 -7.79 -19.62
N GLN A 52 4.67 -7.63 -19.14
CA GLN A 52 5.63 -8.71 -19.03
C GLN A 52 5.63 -9.30 -17.62
N THR A 53 5.70 -10.63 -17.51
CA THR A 53 5.91 -11.30 -16.23
C THR A 53 7.40 -11.56 -16.05
N ASN A 54 8.07 -10.69 -15.30
CA ASN A 54 9.47 -10.87 -14.88
C ASN A 54 9.49 -11.21 -13.39
N SER A 55 10.29 -12.18 -12.98
CA SER A 55 10.35 -12.58 -11.57
C SER A 55 11.64 -13.29 -11.19
N PHE A 56 12.04 -13.15 -9.93
CA PHE A 56 13.01 -14.01 -9.26
C PHE A 56 12.29 -15.13 -8.49
N THR A 57 12.79 -16.35 -8.59
CA THR A 57 12.33 -17.48 -7.79
C THR A 57 13.43 -17.88 -6.81
N ILE A 58 13.14 -17.81 -5.52
CA ILE A 58 14.10 -17.96 -4.43
C ILE A 58 13.74 -19.21 -3.65
N PRO A 59 14.56 -20.27 -3.68
CA PRO A 59 14.38 -21.40 -2.78
C PRO A 59 14.80 -21.01 -1.36
N ILE A 60 14.07 -21.46 -0.35
CA ILE A 60 14.41 -21.16 1.05
C ILE A 60 15.43 -22.19 1.55
N GLN A 61 16.64 -22.17 1.00
CA GLN A 61 17.76 -23.00 1.46
C GLN A 61 19.01 -22.13 1.61
N PHE A 62 19.46 -21.98 2.86
CA PHE A 62 20.70 -21.28 3.17
C PHE A 62 21.90 -22.18 2.86
N VAL A 63 23.02 -21.54 2.50
CA VAL A 63 24.28 -22.18 2.15
C VAL A 63 25.44 -21.42 2.80
N PHE A 64 26.41 -22.17 3.34
CA PHE A 64 27.74 -21.66 3.61
C PHE A 64 28.69 -22.08 2.49
N GLU A 65 29.56 -21.18 2.07
CA GLU A 65 30.64 -21.48 1.15
C GLU A 65 31.95 -20.94 1.71
N VAL A 66 32.97 -21.78 1.73
CA VAL A 66 34.35 -21.37 2.00
C VAL A 66 35.12 -21.44 0.70
N GLY A 67 35.85 -20.38 0.37
CA GLY A 67 36.64 -20.27 -0.85
C GLY A 67 38.08 -19.87 -0.56
N ALA A 68 39.00 -20.24 -1.43
CA ALA A 68 40.35 -19.71 -1.45
C ALA A 68 40.79 -19.48 -2.90
N SER A 69 41.53 -18.40 -3.14
CA SER A 69 41.96 -18.04 -4.49
C SER A 69 43.29 -17.30 -4.50
N ASN A 70 43.98 -17.34 -5.63
CA ASN A 70 45.05 -16.40 -5.93
C ASN A 70 44.47 -15.19 -6.67
N ARG A 71 44.43 -14.02 -6.04
CA ARG A 71 43.98 -12.78 -6.70
C ARG A 71 44.74 -12.64 -8.02
N ALA A 72 44.04 -12.65 -9.16
CA ALA A 72 44.70 -12.63 -10.45
C ALA A 72 45.36 -11.26 -10.72
N VAL A 73 46.69 -11.20 -10.63
CA VAL A 73 47.50 -10.03 -11.03
C VAL A 73 48.40 -10.41 -12.21
N ALA A 74 47.97 -10.00 -13.41
CA ALA A 74 48.61 -10.06 -14.75
C ALA A 74 48.97 -11.45 -15.32
N LEU A 75 48.66 -11.69 -16.61
CA LEU A 75 48.95 -12.86 -17.49
C LEU A 75 48.84 -14.31 -16.91
N ASN A 76 48.60 -14.46 -15.62
CA ASN A 76 48.52 -15.69 -14.86
C ASN A 76 47.07 -16.14 -14.72
N THR A 77 46.89 -17.45 -14.74
CA THR A 77 45.59 -18.10 -14.56
C THR A 77 45.09 -17.88 -13.13
N ARG A 78 43.84 -17.44 -13.00
CA ARG A 78 43.11 -17.39 -11.73
C ARG A 78 42.75 -18.81 -11.28
N ILE A 79 43.12 -19.17 -10.07
CA ILE A 79 42.78 -20.42 -9.40
C ILE A 79 41.76 -20.07 -8.31
N ASP A 80 40.55 -20.57 -8.46
CA ASP A 80 39.50 -20.49 -7.45
C ASP A 80 39.17 -21.91 -6.95
N SER A 81 39.08 -22.09 -5.64
CA SER A 81 38.64 -23.34 -5.04
C SER A 81 37.62 -23.05 -3.94
N SER A 82 36.44 -23.66 -4.01
CA SER A 82 35.41 -23.48 -2.99
C SER A 82 34.63 -24.74 -2.67
N THR A 83 34.10 -24.79 -1.44
CA THR A 83 33.33 -25.92 -0.89
C THR A 83 32.00 -25.41 -0.32
N PRO A 84 30.91 -25.41 -1.12
CA PRO A 84 29.59 -25.05 -0.64
C PRO A 84 28.94 -26.20 0.15
N ARG A 85 28.13 -25.84 1.16
CA ARG A 85 27.32 -26.74 1.98
C ARG A 85 25.97 -26.13 2.28
N ASP A 86 24.92 -26.91 2.06
CA ASP A 86 23.59 -26.58 2.56
C ASP A 86 23.60 -26.63 4.09
N ILE A 87 22.96 -25.65 4.71
CA ILE A 87 22.97 -25.51 6.16
C ILE A 87 21.56 -25.57 6.73
N GLN A 88 21.46 -26.06 7.95
CA GLN A 88 20.24 -26.03 8.74
C GLN A 88 20.42 -25.14 9.96
N TYR A 89 19.31 -24.56 10.44
CA TYR A 89 19.33 -23.82 11.69
C TYR A 89 19.79 -24.71 12.85
N GLY A 90 20.52 -24.11 13.78
CA GLY A 90 21.09 -24.82 14.92
C GLY A 90 22.41 -25.51 14.61
N GLU A 91 22.96 -25.42 13.40
CA GLU A 91 24.22 -26.09 13.03
C GLU A 91 25.44 -25.20 13.21
N GLN A 92 26.54 -25.81 13.67
CA GLN A 92 27.86 -25.20 13.68
C GLN A 92 28.79 -25.92 12.69
N TRP A 93 29.49 -25.12 11.90
CA TRP A 93 30.41 -25.55 10.87
C TRP A 93 31.82 -25.07 11.17
N GLN A 94 32.82 -25.81 10.70
CA GLN A 94 34.23 -25.53 10.87
C GLN A 94 34.89 -25.39 9.50
N ALA A 95 35.46 -24.22 9.26
CA ALA A 95 36.23 -23.88 8.07
C ALA A 95 37.72 -24.07 8.34
N THR A 96 38.39 -24.82 7.46
CA THR A 96 39.85 -25.02 7.51
C THR A 96 40.45 -24.59 6.18
N TYR A 97 41.48 -23.75 6.24
CA TYR A 97 42.24 -23.29 5.07
C TYR A 97 43.58 -24.02 5.02
N PHE A 98 43.99 -24.43 3.82
CA PHE A 98 45.21 -25.19 3.58
C PHE A 98 46.08 -24.43 2.58
N PRO A 99 47.01 -23.60 3.05
CA PRO A 99 47.92 -22.85 2.19
C PRO A 99 49.18 -23.66 1.81
N PRO A 100 49.87 -23.30 0.70
CA PRO A 100 49.35 -22.56 -0.45
C PRO A 100 48.68 -23.50 -1.47
N ASN A 101 47.77 -22.95 -2.30
CA ASN A 101 47.15 -23.63 -3.47
C ASN A 101 46.31 -24.89 -3.17
N GLN A 102 45.85 -25.09 -1.95
CA GLN A 102 44.92 -26.16 -1.62
C GLN A 102 43.55 -25.59 -1.22
N GLY A 103 42.50 -26.25 -1.72
CA GLY A 103 41.12 -25.85 -1.47
C GLY A 103 40.75 -25.93 0.01
N PRO A 104 39.92 -25.01 0.51
CA PRO A 104 39.44 -25.04 1.88
C PRO A 104 38.47 -26.20 2.11
N ASN A 105 38.35 -26.63 3.35
CA ASN A 105 37.40 -27.65 3.77
C ASN A 105 36.36 -27.07 4.75
N LEU A 106 35.13 -27.57 4.65
CA LEU A 106 34.00 -27.19 5.49
C LEU A 106 33.33 -28.44 6.04
N ILE A 107 33.45 -28.64 7.35
CA ILE A 107 32.91 -29.81 8.05
C ILE A 107 31.92 -29.36 9.14
N LYS A 108 30.85 -30.12 9.34
CA LYS A 108 29.94 -29.87 10.46
C LYS A 108 30.66 -30.24 11.75
N SER A 109 30.78 -29.29 12.68
CA SER A 109 31.52 -29.47 13.93
C SER A 109 30.62 -29.62 15.15
N GLY A 110 29.33 -29.28 15.04
CA GLY A 110 28.39 -29.42 16.15
C GLY A 110 27.08 -28.68 15.92
N SER A 111 26.50 -28.21 17.02
CA SER A 111 25.27 -27.44 17.05
C SER A 111 25.48 -26.11 17.77
N THR A 112 24.74 -25.08 17.39
CA THR A 112 24.72 -23.80 18.08
C THR A 112 23.79 -23.85 19.29
N ASN A 113 24.01 -22.95 20.26
CA ASN A 113 23.14 -22.82 21.42
C ASN A 113 21.79 -22.16 21.10
N ASN A 114 21.69 -21.46 19.96
CA ASN A 114 20.47 -20.82 19.49
C ASN A 114 19.91 -21.61 18.30
N PRO A 115 18.73 -22.24 18.42
CA PRO A 115 18.16 -23.08 17.35
C PRO A 115 17.71 -22.29 16.12
N LYS A 116 17.79 -20.95 16.13
CA LYS A 116 17.53 -20.08 14.98
C LYS A 116 18.81 -19.51 14.36
N SER A 117 19.98 -19.80 14.92
CA SER A 117 21.25 -19.32 14.39
C SER A 117 22.02 -20.42 13.68
N VAL A 118 22.99 -20.01 12.87
CA VAL A 118 24.02 -20.86 12.30
C VAL A 118 25.37 -20.28 12.68
N ALA A 119 26.38 -21.11 12.87
CA ALA A 119 27.72 -20.63 13.22
C ALA A 119 28.79 -21.23 12.31
N ILE A 120 29.78 -20.42 11.96
CA ILE A 120 30.98 -20.84 11.25
C ILE A 120 32.20 -20.48 12.08
N ARG A 121 33.01 -21.48 12.39
CA ARG A 121 34.28 -21.35 13.12
C ARG A 121 35.44 -21.49 12.14
N THR A 122 36.26 -20.46 12.03
CA THR A 122 37.53 -20.52 11.32
C THR A 122 38.57 -21.18 12.20
N ILE A 123 39.19 -22.26 11.72
CA ILE A 123 40.35 -22.84 12.41
C ILE A 123 41.54 -21.89 12.32
N PRO A 124 42.32 -21.68 13.40
CA PRO A 124 43.50 -20.85 13.35
C PRO A 124 44.48 -21.25 12.24
N TYR A 125 44.97 -20.26 11.52
CA TYR A 125 45.99 -20.34 10.47
C TYR A 125 46.77 -19.01 10.45
N ASP A 126 47.89 -18.95 9.72
CA ASP A 126 48.68 -17.73 9.60
C ASP A 126 48.23 -16.94 8.36
N LYS A 127 47.32 -16.00 8.57
CA LYS A 127 46.73 -15.18 7.49
C LYS A 127 47.77 -14.30 6.78
N ASP A 128 48.73 -13.74 7.52
CA ASP A 128 49.73 -12.84 6.94
C ASP A 128 50.68 -13.60 6.01
N THR A 129 51.09 -14.80 6.41
CA THR A 129 51.91 -15.69 5.57
C THR A 129 51.14 -16.11 4.32
N ASP A 130 49.88 -16.54 4.47
CA ASP A 130 49.06 -17.01 3.35
C ASP A 130 48.77 -15.92 2.32
N GLU A 131 48.39 -14.73 2.79
CA GLU A 131 48.16 -13.58 1.92
C GLU A 131 49.46 -13.07 1.29
N GLY A 132 50.59 -13.18 2.01
CA GLY A 132 51.93 -12.92 1.49
C GLY A 132 52.33 -13.86 0.35
N ASP A 133 51.90 -15.12 0.41
CA ASP A 133 52.03 -16.12 -0.68
C ASP A 133 50.97 -15.96 -1.78
N GLY A 134 50.11 -14.95 -1.66
CA GLY A 134 49.07 -14.64 -2.63
C GLY A 134 47.86 -15.58 -2.58
N TRP A 135 47.63 -16.26 -1.46
CA TRP A 135 46.51 -17.18 -1.25
C TRP A 135 45.49 -16.57 -0.27
N PHE A 136 44.32 -16.20 -0.77
CA PHE A 136 43.33 -15.43 0.00
C PHE A 136 42.12 -16.29 0.33
N GLY A 137 41.82 -16.44 1.62
CA GLY A 137 40.61 -17.11 2.10
C GLY A 137 39.36 -16.23 1.97
N SER A 138 38.20 -16.85 1.86
CA SER A 138 36.90 -16.17 1.81
C SER A 138 35.81 -17.03 2.45
N GLN A 139 34.87 -16.39 3.13
CA GLN A 139 33.65 -17.01 3.64
C GLN A 139 32.44 -16.32 3.04
N SER A 140 31.45 -17.12 2.65
CA SER A 140 30.19 -16.62 2.12
C SER A 140 29.00 -17.26 2.80
N PHE A 141 27.96 -16.47 3.04
CA PHE A 141 26.69 -16.89 3.62
C PHE A 141 25.54 -16.29 2.81
N GLY A 142 24.54 -17.11 2.48
CA GLY A 142 23.38 -16.62 1.77
C GLY A 142 22.46 -17.73 1.28
N ILE A 143 21.72 -17.42 0.23
CA ILE A 143 20.75 -18.32 -0.39
C ILE A 143 21.23 -18.64 -1.80
N LYS A 144 21.22 -19.93 -2.13
CA LYS A 144 21.46 -20.39 -3.50
C LYS A 144 20.17 -20.26 -4.29
N THR A 145 20.15 -19.43 -5.33
CA THR A 145 19.01 -19.29 -6.23
C THR A 145 19.16 -20.22 -7.44
N SER A 146 18.09 -20.42 -8.22
CA SER A 146 18.20 -21.15 -9.49
C SER A 146 19.11 -20.44 -10.51
N SER A 147 19.36 -19.15 -10.31
CA SER A 147 20.12 -18.29 -11.20
C SER A 147 21.49 -17.91 -10.63
N GLY A 148 21.88 -18.44 -9.46
CA GLY A 148 23.17 -18.16 -8.84
C GLY A 148 23.14 -18.12 -7.31
N PHE A 149 23.77 -17.11 -6.72
CA PHE A 149 23.88 -16.90 -5.27
C PHE A 149 23.42 -15.49 -4.93
N ALA A 150 22.74 -15.34 -3.80
CA ALA A 150 22.39 -14.05 -3.21
C ALA A 150 22.75 -14.10 -1.72
N GLY A 151 23.72 -13.31 -1.31
CA GLY A 151 24.24 -13.35 0.04
C GLY A 151 25.32 -12.32 0.28
N MET A 152 26.24 -12.69 1.15
CA MET A 152 27.37 -11.86 1.54
C MET A 152 28.66 -12.69 1.59
N THR A 153 29.77 -12.00 1.36
CA THR A 153 31.12 -12.57 1.39
C THR A 153 32.05 -11.66 2.18
N TRP A 154 32.93 -12.24 2.98
CA TRP A 154 33.93 -11.54 3.77
C TRP A 154 35.25 -12.33 3.82
N SER A 155 36.31 -11.65 4.28
CA SER A 155 37.59 -12.30 4.57
C SER A 155 37.53 -12.94 5.96
N PRO A 156 37.90 -14.23 6.11
CA PRO A 156 37.86 -14.90 7.40
C PRO A 156 39.03 -14.50 8.30
N ASP A 157 38.75 -14.27 9.59
CA ASP A 157 39.82 -14.10 10.57
C ASP A 157 40.19 -15.42 11.27
N PRO A 158 41.49 -15.72 11.43
CA PRO A 158 41.95 -16.95 12.06
C PRO A 158 41.42 -17.12 13.49
N GLY A 159 40.84 -18.29 13.78
CA GLY A 159 40.33 -18.61 15.11
C GLY A 159 38.98 -17.97 15.48
N GLU A 160 38.45 -17.08 14.64
CA GLU A 160 37.16 -16.42 14.87
C GLU A 160 35.99 -17.40 14.69
N THR A 161 34.92 -17.20 15.46
CA THR A 161 33.63 -17.86 15.24
C THR A 161 32.56 -16.80 15.02
N ARG A 162 31.95 -16.80 13.84
CA ARG A 162 30.80 -15.94 13.53
C ARG A 162 29.51 -16.73 13.69
N THR A 163 28.58 -16.18 14.49
CA THR A 163 27.22 -16.72 14.65
C THR A 163 26.27 -15.76 13.99
N LEU A 164 25.47 -16.27 13.06
CA LEU A 164 24.54 -15.49 12.24
C LEU A 164 23.13 -15.94 12.55
N VAL A 165 22.19 -15.00 12.66
CA VAL A 165 20.76 -15.28 12.63
C VAL A 165 20.25 -14.98 11.23
N PRO A 166 19.97 -16.00 10.39
CA PRO A 166 19.48 -15.78 9.04
C PRO A 166 18.22 -14.92 9.04
N LYS A 167 18.22 -13.88 8.20
CA LYS A 167 17.10 -12.94 8.03
C LYS A 167 16.57 -13.05 6.60
N LEU A 168 15.27 -13.28 6.46
CA LEU A 168 14.60 -13.31 5.15
C LEU A 168 14.11 -11.91 4.79
N GLU A 169 15.06 -11.08 4.35
CA GLU A 169 14.81 -9.75 3.82
C GLU A 169 15.61 -9.58 2.53
N PHE A 170 14.97 -9.10 1.48
CA PHE A 170 15.56 -8.99 0.14
C PHE A 170 15.59 -7.55 -0.32
N TYR A 171 16.68 -7.16 -0.96
CA TYR A 171 16.83 -5.86 -1.60
C TYR A 171 16.82 -6.04 -3.11
N ILE A 172 15.90 -5.33 -3.77
CA ILE A 172 15.90 -5.17 -5.22
C ILE A 172 16.48 -3.81 -5.54
N ALA A 173 17.68 -3.80 -6.11
CA ALA A 173 18.38 -2.57 -6.48
C ALA A 173 18.50 -2.46 -8.01
N THR A 174 18.51 -1.22 -8.51
CA THR A 174 18.90 -0.95 -9.90
C THR A 174 20.26 -0.30 -9.93
N GLY A 175 21.14 -0.75 -10.82
CA GLY A 175 22.50 -0.22 -10.91
C GLY A 175 23.35 -0.98 -11.92
N THR A 176 24.65 -0.74 -11.88
CA THR A 176 25.63 -1.52 -12.64
C THR A 176 26.59 -2.12 -11.63
N PHE A 177 26.34 -3.38 -11.27
CA PHE A 177 27.25 -4.16 -10.43
C PHE A 177 28.11 -5.02 -11.37
N GLY A 178 29.42 -4.92 -11.23
CA GLY A 178 30.36 -5.64 -12.10
C GLY A 178 30.21 -7.15 -11.98
N GLU A 179 30.34 -7.88 -13.08
CA GLU A 179 30.36 -9.35 -13.04
C GLU A 179 31.56 -9.82 -12.21
N ASN A 180 31.32 -10.70 -11.24
CA ASN A 180 32.33 -11.21 -10.30
C ASN A 180 32.99 -10.12 -9.43
N VAL A 181 32.30 -8.99 -9.22
CA VAL A 181 32.72 -7.92 -8.30
C VAL A 181 31.77 -7.90 -7.10
N LEU A 182 32.35 -7.92 -5.90
CA LEU A 182 31.59 -7.77 -4.66
C LEU A 182 31.08 -6.34 -4.54
N ALA A 183 29.80 -6.17 -4.22
CA ALA A 183 29.18 -4.87 -4.05
C ALA A 183 29.27 -4.40 -2.61
N ASP A 184 29.53 -3.11 -2.39
CA ASP A 184 29.46 -2.51 -1.06
C ASP A 184 27.99 -2.42 -0.61
N TRP A 185 27.72 -2.80 0.64
CA TRP A 185 26.40 -2.70 1.26
C TRP A 185 25.84 -1.28 1.24
N THR A 186 26.68 -0.25 1.36
CA THR A 186 26.26 1.17 1.27
C THR A 186 25.70 1.50 -0.11
N SER A 187 26.28 0.92 -1.16
CA SER A 187 25.81 1.11 -2.53
C SER A 187 24.49 0.37 -2.78
N VAL A 188 24.38 -0.87 -2.29
CA VAL A 188 23.16 -1.70 -2.44
C VAL A 188 21.99 -1.13 -1.62
N SER A 189 22.23 -0.61 -0.43
CA SER A 189 21.21 -0.10 0.49
C SER A 189 20.79 1.35 0.26
N SER A 190 21.40 2.06 -0.69
CA SER A 190 21.13 3.49 -0.94
C SER A 190 19.73 3.79 -1.50
N ASP A 191 19.23 2.97 -2.44
CA ASP A 191 17.87 3.07 -3.01
C ASP A 191 17.30 1.69 -3.42
N PRO A 192 17.16 0.73 -2.49
CA PRO A 192 16.55 -0.56 -2.78
C PRO A 192 15.03 -0.54 -2.59
N ALA A 193 14.33 -1.41 -3.33
CA ALA A 193 13.05 -1.93 -2.88
C ALA A 193 13.33 -2.97 -1.79
N ILE A 194 12.74 -2.79 -0.60
CA ILE A 194 12.89 -3.71 0.52
C ILE A 194 11.69 -4.63 0.55
N ILE A 195 11.94 -5.94 0.62
CA ILE A 195 10.92 -6.98 0.67
C ILE A 195 11.22 -7.85 1.89
N THR A 196 10.23 -8.00 2.76
CA THR A 196 10.31 -8.76 4.01
C THR A 196 9.49 -10.04 3.92
N GLU A 197 9.62 -10.92 4.92
CA GLU A 197 8.79 -12.13 5.01
C GLU A 197 7.28 -11.82 5.00
N ASP A 198 6.87 -10.70 5.57
CA ASP A 198 5.46 -10.27 5.64
C ASP A 198 4.86 -9.98 4.25
N ASP A 199 5.69 -9.51 3.32
CA ASP A 199 5.27 -9.23 1.94
C ASP A 199 4.92 -10.51 1.15
N PHE A 200 5.42 -11.67 1.59
CA PHE A 200 5.09 -12.99 1.03
C PHE A 200 3.96 -13.71 1.79
N SER A 201 3.82 -13.42 3.08
CA SER A 201 2.91 -14.12 3.98
C SER A 201 1.49 -13.54 3.94
N ALA A 202 1.35 -12.25 3.67
CA ALA A 202 0.05 -11.63 3.43
C ALA A 202 -0.67 -12.35 2.27
N GLY A 203 -1.76 -13.05 2.56
CA GLY A 203 -2.53 -13.82 1.56
C GLY A 203 -2.00 -15.22 1.21
N ASN A 204 -0.99 -15.76 1.92
CA ASN A 204 -0.46 -17.14 1.75
C ASN A 204 -0.02 -17.49 0.31
N THR A 205 0.41 -16.51 -0.47
CA THR A 205 0.78 -16.75 -1.88
C THR A 205 2.23 -17.18 -2.03
N GLY A 206 3.12 -16.79 -1.10
CA GLY A 206 4.56 -16.94 -1.29
C GLY A 206 5.10 -16.03 -2.41
N GLU A 207 4.33 -15.02 -2.79
CA GLU A 207 4.63 -14.12 -3.90
C GLU A 207 4.60 -12.66 -3.44
N ALA A 208 5.50 -11.84 -3.97
CA ALA A 208 5.52 -10.39 -3.81
C ALA A 208 5.80 -9.73 -5.17
N THR A 209 5.39 -8.47 -5.36
CA THR A 209 5.71 -7.67 -6.56
C THR A 209 6.36 -6.36 -6.16
N VAL A 210 7.46 -6.02 -6.83
CA VAL A 210 8.08 -4.70 -6.76
C VAL A 210 7.91 -3.94 -8.08
N VAL A 211 7.61 -2.66 -7.98
CA VAL A 211 7.43 -1.76 -9.12
C VAL A 211 8.37 -0.59 -8.98
N ARG A 212 9.28 -0.42 -9.95
CA ARG A 212 10.05 0.82 -10.10
C ARG A 212 9.16 1.85 -10.79
N THR A 213 8.78 2.89 -10.06
CA THR A 213 7.81 3.88 -10.53
C THR A 213 8.42 4.84 -11.55
N LYS A 214 7.57 5.54 -12.32
CA LYS A 214 8.02 6.57 -13.29
C LYS A 214 8.84 7.70 -12.69
N SER A 215 8.60 8.03 -11.41
CA SER A 215 9.35 9.04 -10.68
C SER A 215 10.69 8.54 -10.14
N GLY A 216 11.03 7.25 -10.35
CA GLY A 216 12.26 6.65 -9.84
C GLY A 216 12.17 6.23 -8.37
N GLY A 217 10.97 5.99 -7.84
CA GLY A 217 10.77 5.39 -6.51
C GLY A 217 10.38 3.91 -6.60
N TRP A 218 10.10 3.30 -5.45
CA TRP A 218 9.70 1.90 -5.34
C TRP A 218 8.31 1.77 -4.71
N ASP A 219 7.45 0.94 -5.31
CA ASP A 219 6.25 0.43 -4.67
C ASP A 219 6.38 -1.09 -4.48
N VAL A 220 6.01 -1.60 -3.32
CA VAL A 220 5.97 -3.04 -3.01
C VAL A 220 4.53 -3.45 -2.76
N TYR A 221 4.14 -4.57 -3.37
CA TYR A 221 2.80 -5.14 -3.28
C TYR A 221 2.91 -6.62 -2.94
N THR A 222 2.00 -7.09 -2.10
CA THR A 222 1.82 -8.52 -1.84
C THR A 222 1.24 -9.24 -3.06
N GLY A 223 1.76 -10.43 -3.37
CA GLY A 223 1.26 -11.28 -4.45
C GLY A 223 1.67 -10.84 -5.86
N LYS A 224 1.26 -11.59 -6.87
CA LYS A 224 1.36 -11.17 -8.27
C LYS A 224 0.40 -10.03 -8.58
N LEU A 225 0.95 -8.90 -9.04
CA LEU A 225 0.17 -7.78 -9.55
C LEU A 225 -0.62 -8.19 -10.80
N ARG A 226 -1.95 -8.14 -10.73
CA ARG A 226 -2.80 -8.31 -11.91
C ARG A 226 -2.82 -6.99 -12.69
N SER A 227 -2.68 -7.05 -14.01
CA SER A 227 -2.70 -5.88 -14.91
C SER A 227 -3.91 -4.96 -14.69
N SER A 228 -5.05 -5.51 -14.24
CA SER A 228 -6.26 -4.77 -13.85
C SER A 228 -6.12 -3.94 -12.58
N ALA A 229 -5.34 -4.37 -11.58
CA ALA A 229 -5.14 -3.64 -10.33
C ALA A 229 -4.26 -2.38 -10.52
N LEU A 230 -3.34 -2.42 -11.48
CA LEU A 230 -2.51 -1.27 -11.85
C LEU A 230 -3.24 -0.26 -12.74
N ALA A 231 -4.19 -0.74 -13.55
CA ALA A 231 -5.14 0.13 -14.23
C ALA A 231 -6.13 0.78 -13.25
N ALA A 232 -6.48 0.10 -12.16
CA ALA A 232 -7.45 0.58 -11.18
C ALA A 232 -7.02 1.87 -10.46
N LYS A 233 -5.74 2.11 -10.16
CA LYS A 233 -5.32 3.39 -9.55
C LYS A 233 -5.52 4.60 -10.47
N SER A 234 -5.43 4.40 -11.79
CA SER A 234 -5.73 5.43 -12.82
C SER A 234 -7.23 5.48 -13.16
N ASN A 235 -7.90 4.34 -13.14
CA ASN A 235 -9.29 4.20 -13.57
C ASN A 235 -10.32 4.37 -12.44
N GLN A 236 -9.91 4.31 -11.17
CA GLN A 236 -10.83 4.53 -10.05
C GLN A 236 -11.33 5.97 -10.04
N LEU A 237 -10.47 6.96 -10.33
CA LEU A 237 -10.89 8.36 -10.41
C LEU A 237 -11.84 8.58 -11.60
N SER A 238 -11.57 7.96 -12.76
CA SER A 238 -12.44 8.07 -13.92
C SER A 238 -13.77 7.33 -13.73
N HIS A 239 -13.79 6.17 -13.07
CA HIS A 239 -15.02 5.49 -12.69
C HIS A 239 -15.83 6.27 -11.64
N LEU A 240 -15.17 6.89 -10.66
CA LEU A 240 -15.85 7.72 -9.66
C LEU A 240 -16.46 8.97 -10.31
N TYR A 241 -15.71 9.60 -11.22
CA TYR A 241 -16.17 10.73 -12.02
C TYR A 241 -17.37 10.35 -12.91
N GLN A 242 -17.31 9.22 -13.61
CA GLN A 242 -18.42 8.74 -14.45
C GLN A 242 -19.64 8.33 -13.61
N SER A 243 -19.44 7.71 -12.45
CA SER A 243 -20.52 7.39 -11.52
C SER A 243 -21.20 8.66 -10.98
N HIS A 244 -20.42 9.68 -10.62
CA HIS A 244 -20.94 10.97 -10.20
C HIS A 244 -21.75 11.65 -11.32
N LEU A 245 -21.24 11.66 -12.55
CA LEU A 245 -21.98 12.18 -13.71
C LEU A 245 -23.29 11.42 -13.97
N ALA A 246 -23.29 10.09 -13.83
CA ALA A 246 -24.49 9.28 -13.99
C ALA A 246 -25.54 9.60 -12.91
N ILE A 247 -25.12 9.79 -11.66
CA ILE A 247 -26.01 10.22 -10.57
C ILE A 247 -26.58 11.62 -10.84
N CYS A 248 -25.76 12.57 -11.28
CA CYS A 248 -26.22 13.91 -11.64
C CYS A 248 -27.27 13.88 -12.76
N ARG A 249 -27.07 13.05 -13.79
CA ARG A 249 -28.04 12.87 -14.89
C ARG A 249 -29.33 12.19 -14.43
N ALA A 250 -29.22 11.14 -13.62
CA ALA A 250 -30.39 10.47 -13.05
C ALA A 250 -31.19 11.42 -12.17
N HIS A 251 -30.52 12.32 -11.44
CA HIS A 251 -31.19 13.35 -10.64
C HIS A 251 -31.86 14.41 -11.52
N GLU A 252 -31.21 14.85 -12.60
CA GLU A 252 -31.82 15.75 -13.59
C GLU A 252 -33.06 15.12 -14.24
N GLU A 253 -32.99 13.84 -14.59
CA GLU A 253 -34.10 13.08 -15.16
C GLU A 253 -35.24 12.87 -14.16
N LEU A 254 -34.92 12.63 -12.88
CA LEU A 254 -35.89 12.60 -11.79
C LEU A 254 -36.58 13.96 -11.62
N ILE A 255 -35.84 15.07 -11.68
CA ILE A 255 -36.42 16.41 -11.60
C ILE A 255 -37.35 16.67 -12.80
N LYS A 256 -36.94 16.25 -14.00
CA LYS A 256 -37.78 16.37 -15.21
C LYS A 256 -39.04 15.51 -15.09
N THR A 257 -38.91 14.25 -14.68
CA THR A 257 -40.06 13.35 -14.52
C THR A 257 -40.97 13.77 -13.36
N ALA A 258 -40.43 14.26 -12.24
CA ALA A 258 -41.21 14.85 -11.17
C ALA A 258 -41.89 16.17 -11.60
N GLY A 259 -41.21 17.00 -12.40
CA GLY A 259 -41.78 18.21 -12.98
C GLY A 259 -42.86 17.93 -14.04
N ILE A 260 -42.79 16.78 -14.73
CA ILE A 260 -43.82 16.28 -15.64
C ILE A 260 -44.94 15.55 -14.88
N SER A 261 -44.66 14.93 -13.72
CA SER A 261 -45.67 14.27 -12.88
C SER A 261 -46.48 15.25 -12.03
N SER A 262 -46.21 16.55 -12.10
CA SER A 262 -47.05 17.62 -11.55
C SER A 262 -48.48 17.61 -12.12
N ASP A 263 -48.73 16.91 -13.24
CA ASP A 263 -50.05 16.81 -13.87
C ASP A 263 -50.85 15.54 -13.50
N HIS A 264 -50.34 14.65 -12.64
CA HIS A 264 -51.10 13.46 -12.22
C HIS A 264 -51.27 13.35 -10.70
N ASN A 265 -52.46 13.79 -10.28
CA ASN A 265 -53.18 13.45 -9.05
C ASN A 265 -52.91 12.00 -8.58
N LEU A 266 -52.12 11.85 -7.51
CA LEU A 266 -51.90 10.55 -6.86
C LEU A 266 -52.10 10.56 -5.34
N LEU A 267 -52.66 11.61 -4.77
CA LEU A 267 -53.22 11.60 -3.43
C LEU A 267 -54.53 12.39 -3.45
N GLY A 268 -55.64 11.72 -3.14
CA GLY A 268 -56.94 12.36 -3.05
C GLY A 268 -56.92 13.55 -2.07
N GLU A 269 -57.60 14.61 -2.51
CA GLU A 269 -57.62 16.00 -2.02
C GLU A 269 -56.51 16.90 -2.61
N GLU A 270 -56.91 17.82 -3.49
CA GLU A 270 -56.05 18.71 -4.27
C GLU A 270 -55.14 19.55 -3.35
N CYS A 271 -53.85 19.20 -3.28
CA CYS A 271 -52.86 20.10 -2.71
C CYS A 271 -52.73 21.32 -3.63
N VAL A 272 -52.80 22.52 -3.05
CA VAL A 272 -52.65 23.75 -3.81
C VAL A 272 -51.17 24.07 -3.91
N GLU A 273 -50.65 24.14 -5.14
CA GLU A 273 -49.31 24.66 -5.40
C GLU A 273 -49.34 26.19 -5.50
N CYS A 274 -48.49 26.82 -4.69
CA CYS A 274 -48.36 28.27 -4.57
C CYS A 274 -46.89 28.70 -4.68
N VAL A 275 -46.66 29.91 -5.17
CA VAL A 275 -45.33 30.53 -5.11
C VAL A 275 -45.10 31.01 -3.69
N LEU A 276 -43.93 30.69 -3.13
CA LEU A 276 -43.50 31.23 -1.83
C LEU A 276 -42.92 32.62 -2.07
N GLU A 277 -43.58 33.64 -1.54
CA GLU A 277 -43.14 35.04 -1.71
C GLU A 277 -42.14 35.43 -0.63
N SER A 278 -42.35 34.97 0.60
CA SER A 278 -41.44 35.18 1.71
C SER A 278 -41.67 34.16 2.82
N ALA A 279 -40.62 33.89 3.59
CA ALA A 279 -40.70 33.12 4.80
C ALA A 279 -39.79 33.75 5.86
N THR A 280 -40.29 33.84 7.10
CA THR A 280 -39.51 34.22 8.27
C THR A 280 -39.49 33.03 9.22
N VAL A 281 -38.34 32.78 9.83
CA VAL A 281 -38.19 31.81 10.91
C VAL A 281 -38.12 32.59 12.20
N ASP A 282 -39.03 32.31 13.12
CA ASP A 282 -39.05 32.95 14.42
C ASP A 282 -38.09 32.17 15.32
N ILE A 283 -37.09 32.86 15.85
CA ILE A 283 -36.13 32.28 16.80
C ILE A 283 -36.66 32.63 18.19
N ASP A 284 -37.43 31.72 18.78
CA ASP A 284 -37.71 31.77 20.21
C ASP A 284 -36.40 31.46 20.94
N ASP A 285 -35.79 32.54 21.46
CA ASP A 285 -34.57 32.60 22.27
C ASP A 285 -33.23 32.67 21.49
N PRO A 286 -32.65 33.88 21.29
CA PRO A 286 -31.33 34.05 20.68
C PRO A 286 -30.17 33.57 21.58
N GLY A 287 -30.45 33.07 22.79
CA GLY A 287 -29.45 32.64 23.77
C GLY A 287 -29.03 31.17 23.73
N ASN A 288 -29.68 30.31 22.94
CA ASN A 288 -29.38 28.86 22.95
C ASN A 288 -28.93 28.35 21.56
N SER A 289 -27.81 28.88 21.08
CA SER A 289 -27.19 28.53 19.79
C SER A 289 -26.46 27.18 19.77
N THR A 290 -26.80 26.25 20.66
CA THR A 290 -26.25 24.89 20.67
C THR A 290 -27.32 23.86 20.98
N LEU A 291 -28.24 23.64 20.04
CA LEU A 291 -28.97 22.38 19.95
C LEU A 291 -28.22 21.43 19.00
N MET A 292 -27.03 21.00 19.44
CA MET A 292 -26.53 19.68 19.06
C MET A 292 -27.09 18.69 20.08
N GLY A 293 -28.25 18.13 19.80
CA GLY A 293 -28.88 17.12 20.64
C GLY A 293 -30.00 16.42 19.89
N ASN A 294 -30.02 15.09 19.94
CA ASN A 294 -31.00 14.21 19.31
C ASN A 294 -32.43 14.44 19.84
N GLY A 295 -33.09 15.48 19.37
CA GLY A 295 -34.51 15.76 19.60
C GLY A 295 -35.08 16.55 18.44
N ASP A 296 -36.35 16.33 18.11
CA ASP A 296 -37.04 17.04 17.03
C ASP A 296 -36.94 18.55 17.27
N ASN A 297 -36.22 19.25 16.39
CA ASN A 297 -36.13 20.70 16.45
C ASN A 297 -37.52 21.26 16.12
N LYS A 298 -38.16 21.88 17.12
CA LYS A 298 -39.41 22.59 16.92
C LYS A 298 -39.09 23.99 16.43
N ILE A 299 -39.33 24.24 15.15
CA ILE A 299 -39.05 25.53 14.50
C ILE A 299 -40.39 26.16 14.13
N THR A 300 -40.59 27.41 14.51
CA THR A 300 -41.78 28.19 14.17
C THR A 300 -41.42 29.35 13.25
N GLY A 301 -42.40 29.91 12.57
CA GLY A 301 -42.18 31.04 11.67
C GLY A 301 -43.44 31.40 10.90
N THR A 302 -43.31 32.35 9.96
CA THR A 302 -44.41 32.76 9.08
C THR A 302 -44.05 32.59 7.61
N MET A 303 -44.99 32.12 6.81
CA MET A 303 -44.87 32.05 5.34
C MET A 303 -45.94 32.91 4.68
N THR A 304 -45.57 33.53 3.58
CA THR A 304 -46.47 34.29 2.69
C THR A 304 -46.43 33.67 1.31
N VAL A 305 -47.61 33.38 0.75
CA VAL A 305 -47.77 32.72 -0.54
C VAL A 305 -48.60 33.55 -1.50
N SER A 306 -48.37 33.37 -2.80
CA SER A 306 -48.97 34.21 -3.86
C SER A 306 -50.47 33.99 -4.10
N LYS A 307 -51.08 32.97 -3.49
CA LYS A 307 -52.51 32.62 -3.68
C LYS A 307 -53.25 32.62 -2.36
N VAL A 308 -54.54 32.97 -2.40
CA VAL A 308 -55.41 32.95 -1.23
C VAL A 308 -55.58 31.51 -0.72
N LEU A 309 -55.27 31.32 0.56
CA LEU A 309 -55.48 30.10 1.34
C LEU A 309 -57.00 29.99 1.58
N GLY A 310 -57.74 29.39 0.65
CA GLY A 310 -59.20 29.28 0.71
C GLY A 310 -59.70 28.45 1.90
N SER A 311 -60.16 27.22 1.65
CA SER A 311 -60.69 26.29 2.67
C SER A 311 -59.60 25.62 3.54
N ILE A 312 -58.35 26.10 3.47
CA ILE A 312 -57.21 25.52 4.18
C ILE A 312 -57.24 25.98 5.63
N GLY A 313 -57.44 25.04 6.55
CA GLY A 313 -57.51 25.30 8.00
C GLY A 313 -56.20 25.10 8.74
N VAL A 314 -56.20 25.46 10.03
CA VAL A 314 -55.13 25.11 10.97
C VAL A 314 -54.96 23.58 11.02
N GLY A 315 -53.71 23.12 11.06
CA GLY A 315 -53.33 21.71 10.99
C GLY A 315 -53.02 21.21 9.58
N ALA A 316 -53.29 21.98 8.53
CA ALA A 316 -52.90 21.65 7.16
C ALA A 316 -51.38 21.44 7.02
N LEU A 317 -50.99 20.59 6.07
CA LEU A 317 -49.59 20.24 5.81
C LEU A 317 -49.03 21.10 4.70
N VAL A 318 -47.82 21.61 4.89
CA VAL A 318 -47.08 22.37 3.89
C VAL A 318 -45.80 21.60 3.56
N LEU A 319 -45.56 21.37 2.27
CA LEU A 319 -44.38 20.68 1.76
C LEU A 319 -43.47 21.68 1.07
N VAL A 320 -42.22 21.77 1.55
CA VAL A 320 -41.18 22.62 0.95
C VAL A 320 -39.88 21.81 0.86
N GLY A 321 -39.34 21.62 -0.34
CA GLY A 321 -38.07 20.92 -0.54
C GLY A 321 -37.97 19.56 0.19
N GLY A 322 -39.05 18.77 0.14
CA GLY A 322 -39.15 17.47 0.82
C GLY A 322 -39.28 17.52 2.35
N SER A 323 -39.41 18.70 2.94
CA SER A 323 -39.57 18.91 4.39
C SER A 323 -41.04 19.22 4.70
N ARG A 324 -41.56 18.66 5.80
CA ARG A 324 -42.97 18.76 6.20
C ARG A 324 -43.15 19.80 7.30
N PHE A 325 -44.05 20.75 7.07
CA PHE A 325 -44.45 21.78 8.02
C PHE A 325 -45.95 21.65 8.28
N SER A 326 -46.42 22.09 9.44
CA SER A 326 -47.84 22.16 9.77
C SER A 326 -48.27 23.62 9.99
N ILE A 327 -49.42 24.01 9.45
CA ILE A 327 -49.99 25.34 9.67
C ILE A 327 -50.48 25.42 11.11
N SER A 328 -49.82 26.24 11.92
CA SER A 328 -50.17 26.46 13.33
C SER A 328 -51.20 27.57 13.52
N ASN A 329 -51.22 28.57 12.63
CA ASN A 329 -52.20 29.65 12.67
C ASN A 329 -52.36 30.31 11.29
N ILE A 330 -53.53 30.87 10.98
CA ILE A 330 -53.77 31.64 9.75
C ILE A 330 -53.78 33.12 10.11
N LEU A 331 -52.82 33.87 9.56
CA LEU A 331 -52.57 35.28 9.89
C LEU A 331 -53.19 36.24 8.86
N GLY A 332 -53.75 35.71 7.78
CA GLY A 332 -54.42 36.47 6.72
C GLY A 332 -54.78 35.56 5.54
N LYS A 333 -55.25 36.16 4.45
CA LYS A 333 -55.66 35.40 3.25
C LYS A 333 -54.51 34.67 2.55
N THR A 334 -53.28 35.17 2.67
CA THR A 334 -52.09 34.65 1.98
C THR A 334 -50.93 34.36 2.94
N ARG A 335 -51.14 34.56 4.24
CA ARG A 335 -50.09 34.48 5.26
C ARG A 335 -50.51 33.57 6.41
N PHE A 336 -49.61 32.70 6.82
CA PHE A 336 -49.85 31.74 7.90
C PHE A 336 -48.59 31.51 8.73
N ALA A 337 -48.79 31.15 10.00
CA ALA A 337 -47.74 30.65 10.87
C ALA A 337 -47.58 29.14 10.68
N PHE A 338 -46.34 28.66 10.76
CA PHE A 338 -46.03 27.24 10.63
C PHE A 338 -45.25 26.72 11.83
N THR A 339 -45.29 25.40 11.99
CA THR A 339 -44.40 24.63 12.87
C THR A 339 -43.75 23.52 12.06
N TYR A 340 -42.44 23.39 12.18
CA TYR A 340 -41.65 22.25 11.73
C TYR A 340 -41.25 21.41 12.94
N SER A 341 -41.38 20.10 12.82
CA SER A 341 -40.88 19.12 13.79
C SER A 341 -40.14 18.05 13.01
N GLY A 342 -38.82 18.04 13.10
CA GLY A 342 -38.01 17.05 12.41
C GLY A 342 -36.50 17.23 12.62
N PRO A 343 -35.68 16.42 11.93
CA PRO A 343 -34.26 16.28 12.24
C PRO A 343 -33.38 17.42 11.68
N LYS A 344 -33.91 18.30 10.83
CA LYS A 344 -33.11 19.36 10.21
C LYS A 344 -32.87 20.51 11.21
N SER A 345 -31.68 21.10 11.14
CA SER A 345 -31.32 22.28 11.94
C SER A 345 -32.03 23.54 11.45
N ILE A 346 -32.10 24.56 12.31
CA ILE A 346 -32.65 25.89 11.97
C ILE A 346 -31.94 26.46 10.74
N THR A 347 -30.60 26.40 10.69
CA THR A 347 -29.83 26.90 9.54
C THR A 347 -30.20 26.20 8.24
N ALA A 348 -30.43 24.88 8.28
CA ALA A 348 -30.82 24.11 7.10
C ALA A 348 -32.26 24.43 6.65
N ILE A 349 -33.18 24.65 7.59
CA ILE A 349 -34.56 25.05 7.28
C ILE A 349 -34.61 26.48 6.75
N SER A 350 -33.90 27.42 7.36
CA SER A 350 -33.82 28.80 6.86
C SER A 350 -33.25 28.87 5.44
N ALA A 351 -32.16 28.14 5.16
CA ALA A 351 -31.60 28.07 3.82
C ALA A 351 -32.58 27.44 2.81
N LEU A 352 -33.31 26.40 3.22
CA LEU A 352 -34.32 25.75 2.38
C LEU A 352 -35.48 26.68 2.05
N LEU A 353 -35.97 27.46 3.02
CA LEU A 353 -37.07 28.40 2.81
C LEU A 353 -36.67 29.61 1.95
N VAL A 354 -35.41 30.04 2.02
CA VAL A 354 -34.88 31.09 1.13
C VAL A 354 -34.69 30.58 -0.31
N ALA A 355 -34.29 29.31 -0.47
CA ALA A 355 -34.08 28.72 -1.80
C ALA A 355 -35.39 28.23 -2.46
N ALA A 356 -36.45 28.03 -1.69
CA ALA A 356 -37.71 27.48 -2.19
C ALA A 356 -38.49 28.52 -3.00
N LYS A 357 -38.81 28.16 -4.25
CA LYS A 357 -39.67 28.98 -5.13
C LYS A 357 -41.15 28.59 -5.04
N TYR A 358 -41.44 27.33 -4.71
CA TYR A 358 -42.78 26.77 -4.69
C TYR A 358 -43.04 26.01 -3.39
N VAL A 359 -44.29 26.03 -2.96
CA VAL A 359 -44.78 25.26 -1.81
C VAL A 359 -46.10 24.59 -2.15
N SER A 360 -46.27 23.36 -1.68
CA SER A 360 -47.52 22.61 -1.83
C SER A 360 -48.24 22.58 -0.48
N ILE A 361 -49.48 23.07 -0.45
CA ILE A 361 -50.30 23.12 0.76
C ILE A 361 -51.44 22.12 0.62
N CYS A 362 -51.49 21.15 1.53
CA CYS A 362 -52.47 20.07 1.51
C CYS A 362 -53.39 20.18 2.75
N PRO A 363 -54.72 20.07 2.59
CA PRO A 363 -55.63 20.05 3.72
C PRO A 363 -55.32 18.88 4.67
N SER A 364 -55.56 19.08 5.96
CA SER A 364 -55.42 18.01 6.96
C SER A 364 -56.66 17.13 6.92
N LYS A 365 -56.47 15.81 6.83
CA LYS A 365 -57.57 14.84 7.03
C LYS A 365 -58.09 14.98 8.46
N LYS A 366 -59.39 15.25 8.60
CA LYS A 366 -60.08 15.08 9.89
C LYS A 366 -60.20 13.61 10.26
#